data_AF-A0AAD6GJ58-F1
#
_entry.id   AF-A0AAD6GJ58-F1
#
_cell.length_a   1.000
_cell.length_b   1.000
_cell.length_c   1.000
_cell.angle_alpha   90.00
_cell.angle_beta   90.00
_cell.angle_gamma   90.00
#
_symmetry.space_group_name_H-M   'P 1'
#
loop_
_entity.id
_entity.type
_entity.pdbx_description
1 polymer ?
#
loop_
_entity_poly.entity_id
_entity_poly.type
_entity_poly.pdbx_seq_one_letter_code
_entity_poly.pdbx_strand_id
1 'polypeptide(L)'
;MAPDNLQEIFAQRAVELREYIFSQPASNFKSNPWALADAIETFSNEKGHMMIFRSKKLDVAKAALVAQQPAPRTILEFGTFVGKSALAWGAILRDIHGENVPEDVNVYTFDPNPLMVALTRDLVKLAGVEDVVHVLEGPGSECLQKLVDEGKVTSVDMAFFDHWEKFYLSDLQLIEELKLWREGSLAIADNTDMPGAPDYLAYVKAGGSGAAGAVKYESKSYETQGGRGPSVVEISTACYKRNNSTHLRPRLHQHSSSASCAFASPGATTSAQLTNPRTVFSLIIINKAGGLIYQREFQAGLHKLSTNDYLVLAGTFHGVHAITRSITPKIPLQTTASPVPSSPGTNAPSTSGYSYPVPGIPVSGLEQLETDKFRLTCFQTLTGTKFLLFTDPVSGSVESIMNKIYELYADYVMKNPFYQLEMPVRCEAFDRHLGAWLRGRT
;
A
#
# COMPACT_ATOMS: atom_id res chain seq x y z
N MET A 1 16.42 -19.00 -9.05
CA MET A 1 17.45 -17.95 -8.88
C MET A 1 17.05 -17.14 -7.66
N ALA A 2 17.97 -16.91 -6.71
CA ALA A 2 17.67 -16.15 -5.49
C ALA A 2 17.37 -14.66 -5.82
N PRO A 3 16.45 -14.00 -5.11
CA PRO A 3 16.03 -12.61 -5.38
C PRO A 3 17.16 -11.56 -5.31
N ASP A 4 18.16 -11.77 -4.45
CA ASP A 4 19.25 -10.80 -4.23
C ASP A 4 20.09 -10.52 -5.50
N ASN A 5 20.15 -11.49 -6.42
CA ASN A 5 20.88 -11.34 -7.69
C ASN A 5 20.18 -10.36 -8.65
N LEU A 6 18.84 -10.24 -8.62
CA LEU A 6 18.11 -9.43 -9.60
C LEU A 6 18.26 -7.92 -9.36
N GLN A 7 18.25 -7.48 -8.10
CA GLN A 7 18.47 -6.07 -7.77
C GLN A 7 19.90 -5.64 -8.10
N GLU A 8 20.89 -6.49 -7.84
CA GLU A 8 22.28 -6.26 -8.24
C GLU A 8 22.42 -6.21 -9.76
N ILE A 9 21.78 -7.12 -10.49
CA ILE A 9 21.74 -7.08 -11.97
C ILE A 9 21.13 -5.76 -12.46
N PHE A 10 20.02 -5.32 -11.87
CA PHE A 10 19.38 -4.06 -12.27
C PHE A 10 20.25 -2.83 -11.97
N ALA A 11 20.91 -2.80 -10.81
CA ALA A 11 21.87 -1.74 -10.49
C ALA A 11 23.04 -1.73 -11.47
N GLN A 12 23.59 -2.90 -11.79
CA GLN A 12 24.67 -3.04 -12.77
C GLN A 12 24.21 -2.60 -14.16
N ARG A 13 23.00 -2.98 -14.60
CA ARG A 13 22.43 -2.55 -15.87
C ARG A 13 22.18 -1.05 -15.93
N ALA A 14 21.80 -0.41 -14.82
CA ALA A 14 21.66 1.04 -14.74
C ALA A 14 23.01 1.76 -14.94
N VAL A 15 24.09 1.24 -14.34
CA VAL A 15 25.45 1.76 -14.53
C VAL A 15 25.90 1.60 -15.98
N GLU A 16 25.73 0.41 -16.56
CA GLU A 16 26.08 0.15 -17.96
C GLU A 16 25.27 0.99 -18.95
N LEU A 17 23.97 1.20 -18.67
CA LEU A 17 23.13 2.09 -19.47
C LEU A 17 23.66 3.52 -19.42
N ARG A 18 24.04 3.99 -18.23
CA ARG A 18 24.63 5.32 -18.05
C ARG A 18 25.88 5.47 -18.92
N GLU A 19 26.80 4.51 -18.86
CA GLU A 19 28.01 4.53 -19.69
C GLU A 19 27.68 4.48 -21.18
N TYR A 20 26.73 3.64 -21.59
CA TYR A 20 26.28 3.54 -22.97
C TYR A 20 25.72 4.86 -23.53
N ILE A 21 24.89 5.57 -22.76
CA ILE A 21 24.33 6.85 -23.18
C ILE A 21 25.40 7.95 -23.18
N PHE A 22 26.15 8.11 -22.08
CA PHE A 22 27.04 9.25 -21.89
C PHE A 22 28.41 9.11 -22.60
N SER A 23 28.72 7.94 -23.16
CA SER A 23 29.87 7.77 -24.07
C SER A 23 29.61 8.28 -25.49
N GLN A 24 28.35 8.54 -25.84
CA GLN A 24 27.95 9.04 -27.16
C GLN A 24 27.92 10.59 -27.18
N PRO A 25 27.99 11.23 -28.36
CA PRO A 25 27.83 12.68 -28.48
C PRO A 25 26.51 13.16 -27.89
N ALA A 26 26.54 14.11 -26.96
CA ALA A 26 25.34 14.65 -26.32
C ALA A 26 24.32 15.23 -27.31
N SER A 27 24.78 15.69 -28.48
CA SER A 27 23.93 16.17 -29.58
C SER A 27 22.94 15.11 -30.10
N ASN A 28 23.19 13.83 -29.87
CA ASN A 28 22.28 12.75 -30.26
C ASN A 28 20.97 12.79 -29.46
N PHE A 29 21.01 13.33 -28.23
CA PHE A 29 19.92 13.25 -27.26
C PHE A 29 19.46 14.61 -26.75
N LYS A 30 20.27 15.65 -26.93
CA LYS A 30 19.99 16.99 -26.42
C LYS A 30 18.64 17.50 -26.93
N SER A 31 17.76 17.83 -25.98
CA SER A 31 16.40 18.30 -26.29
C SER A 31 15.56 17.32 -27.12
N ASN A 32 15.91 16.03 -27.10
CA ASN A 32 15.24 14.98 -27.87
C ASN A 32 14.91 13.77 -26.96
N PRO A 33 13.82 13.85 -26.18
CA PRO A 33 13.42 12.78 -25.28
C PRO A 33 13.08 11.46 -26.00
N TRP A 34 12.55 11.53 -27.23
CA TRP A 34 12.26 10.33 -28.03
C TRP A 34 13.53 9.57 -28.41
N ALA A 35 14.56 10.26 -28.93
CA ALA A 35 15.84 9.63 -29.25
C ALA A 35 16.49 8.97 -28.03
N LEU A 36 16.36 9.59 -26.85
CA LEU A 36 16.90 9.03 -25.62
C LEU A 36 16.10 7.81 -25.14
N ALA A 37 14.77 7.85 -25.19
CA ALA A 37 13.90 6.72 -24.86
C ALA A 37 14.15 5.51 -25.79
N ASP A 38 14.34 5.75 -27.09
CA ASP A 38 14.66 4.73 -28.08
C ASP A 38 16.05 4.10 -27.87
N ALA A 39 17.03 4.91 -27.47
CA ALA A 39 18.37 4.43 -27.13
C ALA A 39 18.34 3.52 -25.88
N ILE A 40 17.54 3.86 -24.87
CA ILE A 40 17.34 3.00 -23.68
C ILE A 40 16.69 1.67 -24.09
N GLU A 41 15.68 1.70 -24.96
CA GLU A 41 15.04 0.47 -25.44
C GLU A 41 15.99 -0.39 -26.29
N THR A 42 16.81 0.23 -27.13
CA THR A 42 17.86 -0.45 -27.91
C THR A 42 18.85 -1.15 -26.98
N PHE A 43 19.41 -0.43 -26.01
CA PHE A 43 20.31 -0.99 -25.01
C PHE A 43 19.66 -2.15 -24.25
N SER A 44 18.41 -1.98 -23.82
CA SER A 44 17.66 -3.01 -23.11
C SER A 44 17.48 -4.28 -23.94
N ASN A 45 17.22 -4.16 -25.25
CA ASN A 45 17.08 -5.28 -26.16
C ASN A 45 18.40 -6.05 -26.35
N GLU A 46 19.52 -5.34 -26.38
CA GLU A 46 20.85 -5.93 -26.55
C GLU A 46 21.36 -6.62 -25.29
N LYS A 47 21.19 -5.98 -24.11
CA LYS A 47 21.75 -6.46 -22.84
C LYS A 47 20.84 -7.40 -22.07
N GLY A 48 19.53 -7.31 -22.29
CA GLY A 48 18.51 -8.03 -21.52
C GLY A 48 18.49 -7.65 -20.04
N HIS A 49 17.64 -8.34 -19.27
CA HIS A 49 17.47 -8.14 -17.82
C HIS A 49 17.12 -6.70 -17.42
N MET A 50 16.21 -6.07 -18.17
CA MET A 50 15.65 -4.76 -17.85
C MET A 50 14.14 -4.79 -18.04
N MET A 51 13.42 -4.18 -17.10
CA MET A 51 11.96 -4.18 -17.02
C MET A 51 11.43 -2.82 -17.51
N ILE A 52 11.70 -2.47 -18.75
CA ILE A 52 11.25 -1.19 -19.32
C ILE A 52 9.86 -1.32 -19.96
N PHE A 53 9.09 -0.23 -19.92
CA PHE A 53 7.84 -0.11 -20.66
C PHE A 53 8.09 0.07 -22.16
N ARG A 54 8.03 -1.02 -22.93
CA ARG A 54 8.42 -1.06 -24.36
C ARG A 54 7.45 -0.35 -25.30
N SER A 55 7.96 0.03 -26.47
CA SER A 55 7.25 0.86 -27.46
C SER A 55 5.86 0.35 -27.82
N LYS A 56 5.66 -0.95 -28.02
CA LYS A 56 4.33 -1.51 -28.36
C LYS A 56 3.26 -1.25 -27.29
N LYS A 57 3.64 -1.36 -26.01
CA LYS A 57 2.74 -1.08 -24.88
C LYS A 57 2.55 0.43 -24.70
N LEU A 58 3.63 1.19 -24.89
CA LEU A 58 3.61 2.64 -24.91
C LEU A 58 2.68 3.21 -25.98
N ASP A 59 2.64 2.65 -27.19
CA ASP A 59 1.78 3.12 -28.28
C ASP A 59 0.30 3.02 -27.92
N VAL A 60 -0.10 1.93 -27.24
CA VAL A 60 -1.47 1.74 -26.74
C VAL A 60 -1.82 2.79 -25.69
N ALA A 61 -0.93 2.98 -24.71
CA ALA A 61 -1.14 3.97 -23.65
C ALA A 61 -1.13 5.42 -24.20
N LYS A 62 -0.21 5.73 -25.13
CA LYS A 62 -0.12 7.00 -25.84
C LYS A 62 -1.41 7.31 -26.59
N ALA A 63 -1.98 6.34 -27.30
CA ALA A 63 -3.23 6.53 -28.03
C ALA A 63 -4.39 6.91 -27.10
N ALA A 64 -4.49 6.29 -25.92
CA ALA A 64 -5.50 6.65 -24.93
C ALA A 64 -5.28 8.05 -24.35
N LEU A 65 -4.03 8.38 -24.01
CA LEU A 65 -3.67 9.68 -23.43
C LEU A 65 -3.89 10.85 -24.40
N VAL A 66 -3.51 10.69 -25.68
CA VAL A 66 -3.71 11.70 -26.73
C VAL A 66 -5.20 11.93 -27.03
N ALA A 67 -6.04 10.91 -26.86
CA ALA A 67 -7.49 11.02 -27.06
C ALA A 67 -8.21 11.70 -25.88
N GLN A 68 -7.56 11.88 -24.74
CA GLN A 68 -8.17 12.42 -23.53
C GLN A 68 -8.58 13.90 -23.71
N GLN A 69 -9.78 14.24 -23.22
CA GLN A 69 -10.31 15.60 -23.22
C GLN A 69 -10.79 16.00 -21.81
N PRO A 70 -10.52 17.23 -21.33
CA PRO A 70 -9.51 18.16 -21.87
C PRO A 70 -8.11 17.54 -21.93
N ALA A 71 -7.20 18.17 -22.68
CA ALA A 71 -5.84 17.70 -22.85
C ALA A 71 -5.15 17.48 -21.50
N PRO A 72 -4.44 16.35 -21.31
CA PRO A 72 -3.82 16.00 -20.03
C PRO A 72 -2.71 16.97 -19.66
N ARG A 73 -2.59 17.30 -18.38
CA ARG A 73 -1.57 18.17 -17.81
C ARG A 73 -0.72 17.47 -16.77
N THR A 74 -1.32 16.71 -15.87
CA THR A 74 -0.65 16.06 -14.74
C THR A 74 -0.64 14.55 -14.92
N ILE A 75 0.56 13.97 -15.03
CA ILE A 75 0.80 12.53 -15.04
C ILE A 75 1.52 12.13 -13.75
N LEU A 76 1.02 11.09 -13.08
CA LEU A 76 1.74 10.41 -12.01
C LEU A 76 2.31 9.09 -12.53
N GLU A 77 3.55 8.76 -12.18
CA GLU A 77 4.17 7.48 -12.51
C GLU A 77 4.73 6.82 -11.25
N PHE A 78 4.19 5.64 -10.94
CA PHE A 78 4.65 4.78 -9.86
C PHE A 78 5.62 3.75 -10.42
N GLY A 79 6.92 4.01 -10.26
CA GLY A 79 8.01 3.20 -10.79
C GLY A 79 8.78 3.90 -11.91
N THR A 80 9.84 4.65 -11.56
CA THR A 80 10.70 5.30 -12.57
C THR A 80 11.66 4.32 -13.25
N PHE A 81 12.28 3.42 -12.47
CA PHE A 81 13.38 2.56 -12.91
C PHE A 81 14.47 3.36 -13.66
N VAL A 82 14.78 3.01 -14.91
CA VAL A 82 15.79 3.73 -15.72
C VAL A 82 15.21 4.91 -16.52
N GLY A 83 13.96 5.30 -16.28
CA GLY A 83 13.40 6.55 -16.79
C GLY A 83 12.88 6.54 -18.23
N LYS A 84 12.82 5.38 -18.91
CA LYS A 84 12.35 5.30 -20.30
C LYS A 84 10.91 5.81 -20.45
N SER A 85 10.00 5.35 -19.61
CA SER A 85 8.60 5.77 -19.61
C SER A 85 8.44 7.23 -19.19
N ALA A 86 9.15 7.67 -18.15
CA ALA A 86 9.20 9.08 -17.74
C ALA A 86 9.55 10.03 -18.90
N LEU A 87 10.61 9.71 -19.66
CA LEU A 87 11.01 10.46 -20.86
C LEU A 87 9.91 10.46 -21.93
N ALA A 88 9.28 9.30 -22.16
CA ALA A 88 8.20 9.17 -23.12
C ALA A 88 6.96 9.98 -22.71
N TRP A 89 6.57 10.00 -21.43
CA TRP A 89 5.46 10.81 -20.93
C TRP A 89 5.73 12.30 -21.12
N GLY A 90 6.94 12.77 -20.79
CA GLY A 90 7.35 14.16 -21.04
C GLY A 90 7.31 14.52 -22.53
N ALA A 91 7.77 13.61 -23.40
CA ALA A 91 7.69 13.78 -24.85
C ALA A 91 6.24 13.83 -25.37
N ILE A 92 5.37 12.94 -24.88
CA ILE A 92 3.96 12.90 -25.28
C ILE A 92 3.23 14.18 -24.84
N LEU A 93 3.46 14.68 -23.63
CA LEU A 93 2.85 15.95 -23.19
C LEU A 93 3.34 17.14 -24.03
N ARG A 94 4.63 17.17 -24.40
CA ARG A 94 5.15 18.15 -25.36
C ARG A 94 4.48 18.03 -26.73
N ASP A 95 4.30 16.82 -27.25
CA ASP A 95 3.61 16.58 -28.52
C ASP A 95 2.14 17.07 -28.46
N ILE A 96 1.47 16.89 -27.32
CA ILE A 96 0.06 17.32 -27.11
C ILE A 96 -0.07 18.84 -27.02
N HIS A 97 0.82 19.52 -26.28
CA HIS A 97 0.73 20.97 -26.02
C HIS A 97 1.52 21.85 -27.00
N GLY A 98 2.40 21.25 -27.81
CA GLY A 98 3.25 21.95 -28.78
C GLY A 98 4.44 22.69 -28.14
N GLU A 99 4.93 23.73 -28.82
CA GLU A 99 6.16 24.46 -28.44
C GLU A 99 6.03 25.23 -27.12
N ASN A 100 4.81 25.61 -26.72
CA ASN A 100 4.55 26.42 -25.51
C ASN A 100 3.82 25.58 -24.47
N VAL A 101 4.53 24.64 -23.85
CA VAL A 101 4.00 23.81 -22.77
C VAL A 101 3.67 24.70 -21.55
N PRO A 102 2.41 24.69 -21.07
CA PRO A 102 2.04 25.42 -19.86
C PRO A 102 2.83 24.96 -18.62
N GLU A 103 3.16 25.87 -17.71
CA GLU A 103 3.98 25.59 -16.51
C GLU A 103 3.37 24.54 -15.57
N ASP A 104 2.05 24.34 -15.63
CA ASP A 104 1.33 23.35 -14.83
C ASP A 104 1.16 22.00 -15.54
N VAL A 105 1.82 21.78 -16.68
CA VAL A 105 1.94 20.46 -17.32
C VAL A 105 3.16 19.74 -16.76
N ASN A 106 2.91 18.67 -16.01
CA ASN A 106 3.92 17.98 -15.22
C ASN A 106 3.77 16.46 -15.28
N VAL A 107 4.91 15.76 -15.33
CA VAL A 107 5.05 14.34 -15.03
C VAL A 107 5.77 14.23 -13.70
N TYR A 108 5.15 13.61 -12.71
CA TYR A 108 5.79 13.26 -11.44
C TYR A 108 6.05 11.76 -11.41
N THR A 109 7.32 11.36 -11.40
CA THR A 109 7.73 9.95 -11.37
C THR A 109 8.43 9.62 -10.07
N PHE A 110 8.10 8.45 -9.50
CA PHE A 110 8.51 8.04 -8.16
C PHE A 110 9.37 6.78 -8.19
N ASP A 111 10.52 6.82 -7.52
CA ASP A 111 11.35 5.63 -7.30
C ASP A 111 12.06 5.69 -5.94
N PRO A 112 12.01 4.62 -5.13
CA PRO A 112 12.70 4.58 -3.84
C PRO A 112 14.21 4.32 -3.97
N ASN A 113 14.71 3.90 -5.15
CA ASN A 113 16.12 3.59 -5.34
C ASN A 113 16.91 4.84 -5.79
N PRO A 114 17.84 5.35 -4.96
CA PRO A 114 18.59 6.57 -5.28
C PRO A 114 19.45 6.45 -6.55
N LEU A 115 19.89 5.25 -6.93
CA LEU A 115 20.65 5.04 -8.18
C LEU A 115 19.77 5.30 -9.41
N MET A 116 18.53 4.78 -9.39
CA MET A 116 17.56 4.94 -10.47
C MET A 116 17.11 6.40 -10.60
N VAL A 117 16.89 7.06 -9.46
CA VAL A 117 16.59 8.48 -9.38
C VAL A 117 17.72 9.33 -9.96
N ALA A 118 18.96 9.10 -9.53
CA ALA A 118 20.12 9.86 -10.01
C ALA A 118 20.32 9.68 -11.51
N LEU A 119 20.26 8.44 -12.00
CA LEU A 119 20.34 8.14 -13.43
C LEU A 119 19.23 8.87 -14.20
N THR A 120 17.98 8.77 -13.75
CA THR A 120 16.86 9.36 -14.50
C THR A 120 16.91 10.88 -14.51
N ARG A 121 17.36 11.53 -13.42
CA ARG A 121 17.58 12.99 -13.40
C ARG A 121 18.63 13.43 -14.42
N ASP A 122 19.73 12.69 -14.55
CA ASP A 122 20.76 12.94 -15.57
C ASP A 122 20.18 12.81 -16.99
N LEU A 123 19.36 11.78 -17.23
CA LEU A 123 18.72 11.52 -18.53
C LEU A 123 17.65 12.56 -18.89
N VAL A 124 16.79 12.93 -17.93
CA VAL A 124 15.78 13.99 -18.07
C VAL A 124 16.44 15.32 -18.45
N LYS A 125 17.55 15.65 -17.80
CA LYS A 125 18.35 16.84 -18.12
C LYS A 125 18.97 16.79 -19.51
N LEU A 126 19.53 15.64 -19.88
CA LEU A 126 20.10 15.46 -21.22
C LEU A 126 19.02 15.59 -22.31
N ALA A 127 17.84 15.00 -22.09
CA ALA A 127 16.70 15.12 -22.98
C ALA A 127 16.05 16.52 -22.96
N GLY A 128 16.46 17.39 -22.03
CA GLY A 128 15.95 18.75 -21.89
C GLY A 128 14.46 18.80 -21.61
N VAL A 129 13.95 17.89 -20.77
CA VAL A 129 12.54 17.81 -20.31
C VAL A 129 12.40 18.04 -18.81
N GLU A 130 13.41 18.62 -18.15
CA GLU A 130 13.43 18.88 -16.70
C GLU A 130 12.39 19.90 -16.19
N ASP A 131 11.82 20.69 -17.10
CA ASP A 131 10.70 21.59 -16.88
C ASP A 131 9.36 20.84 -16.74
N VAL A 132 9.23 19.69 -17.41
CA VAL A 132 8.00 18.89 -17.43
C VAL A 132 8.12 17.65 -16.55
N VAL A 133 9.27 16.99 -16.51
CA VAL A 133 9.47 15.69 -15.85
C VAL A 133 10.24 15.85 -14.53
N HIS A 134 9.56 15.56 -13.43
CA HIS A 134 10.07 15.67 -12.07
C HIS A 134 10.28 14.28 -11.47
N VAL A 135 11.53 13.96 -11.14
CA VAL A 135 11.92 12.66 -10.56
C VAL A 135 12.05 12.79 -9.05
N LEU A 136 11.17 12.12 -8.30
CA LEU A 136 11.12 12.16 -6.85
C LEU A 136 11.65 10.86 -6.26
N GLU A 137 12.47 11.00 -5.21
CA GLU A 137 13.03 9.87 -4.48
C GLU A 137 12.13 9.50 -3.31
N GLY A 138 11.72 8.24 -3.26
CA GLY A 138 10.95 7.68 -2.17
C GLY A 138 9.75 6.84 -2.64
N PRO A 139 8.97 6.28 -1.69
CA PRO A 139 7.72 5.62 -2.01
C PRO A 139 6.74 6.57 -2.71
N GLY A 140 6.07 6.08 -3.76
CA GLY A 140 5.14 6.90 -4.54
C GLY A 140 4.00 7.49 -3.70
N SER A 141 3.48 6.72 -2.73
CA SER A 141 2.45 7.19 -1.80
C SER A 141 2.89 8.41 -0.97
N GLU A 142 4.12 8.39 -0.46
CA GLU A 142 4.67 9.50 0.36
C GLU A 142 4.98 10.72 -0.50
N CYS A 143 5.56 10.50 -1.69
CA CYS A 143 5.84 11.56 -2.64
C CYS A 143 4.56 12.25 -3.12
N LEU A 144 3.52 11.48 -3.43
CA LEU A 144 2.22 12.01 -3.84
C LEU A 144 1.57 12.84 -2.74
N GLN A 145 1.53 12.34 -1.50
CA GLN A 145 0.97 13.09 -0.38
C GLN A 145 1.67 14.44 -0.21
N LYS A 146 3.01 14.45 -0.26
CA LYS A 146 3.81 15.67 -0.19
C LYS A 146 3.49 16.66 -1.32
N LEU A 147 3.34 16.17 -2.55
CA LEU A 147 2.97 17.01 -3.70
C LEU A 147 1.58 17.64 -3.53
N VAL A 148 0.62 16.92 -2.94
CA VAL A 148 -0.72 17.44 -2.62
C VAL A 148 -0.65 18.47 -1.49
N ASP A 149 0.09 18.18 -0.42
CA ASP A 149 0.26 19.09 0.73
C ASP A 149 0.94 20.41 0.31
N GLU A 150 1.88 20.35 -0.65
CA GLU A 150 2.53 21.50 -1.26
C GLU A 150 1.66 22.22 -2.31
N GLY A 151 0.47 21.71 -2.63
CA GLY A 151 -0.43 22.26 -3.64
C GLY A 151 0.06 22.12 -5.09
N LYS A 152 1.11 21.31 -5.32
CA LYS A 152 1.67 21.05 -6.66
C LYS A 152 0.81 20.12 -7.50
N VAL A 153 0.12 19.19 -6.84
CA VAL A 153 -0.84 18.27 -7.48
C VAL A 153 -2.22 18.51 -6.88
N THR A 154 -3.14 19.00 -7.70
CA THR A 154 -4.55 19.24 -7.32
C THR A 154 -5.53 18.43 -8.16
N SER A 155 -5.08 17.93 -9.32
CA SER A 155 -5.81 17.01 -10.18
C SER A 155 -4.82 16.15 -10.95
N VAL A 156 -5.26 14.95 -11.34
CA VAL A 156 -4.45 13.97 -12.08
C VAL A 156 -5.21 13.55 -13.32
N ASP A 157 -4.59 13.69 -14.48
CA ASP A 157 -5.16 13.29 -15.76
C ASP A 157 -4.86 11.82 -16.06
N MET A 158 -3.68 11.35 -15.65
CA MET A 158 -3.28 9.96 -15.82
C MET A 158 -2.38 9.52 -14.66
N ALA A 159 -2.59 8.30 -14.13
CA ALA A 159 -1.59 7.61 -13.32
C ALA A 159 -1.13 6.33 -14.02
N PHE A 160 0.18 6.14 -14.08
CA PHE A 160 0.85 4.96 -14.61
C PHE A 160 1.36 4.09 -13.45
N PHE A 161 0.98 2.81 -13.45
CA PHE A 161 1.42 1.82 -12.47
C PHE A 161 2.35 0.81 -13.16
N ASP A 162 3.65 0.88 -12.87
CA ASP A 162 4.69 0.00 -13.43
C ASP A 162 5.77 -0.35 -12.40
N HIS A 163 5.36 -0.42 -11.14
CA HIS A 163 6.17 -0.87 -10.01
C HIS A 163 5.65 -2.21 -9.47
N TRP A 164 5.87 -2.50 -8.18
CA TRP A 164 5.41 -3.75 -7.58
C TRP A 164 3.88 -3.84 -7.55
N GLU A 165 3.34 -4.86 -8.22
CA GLU A 165 1.93 -5.03 -8.60
C GLU A 165 0.99 -5.04 -7.39
N LYS A 166 1.46 -5.54 -6.25
CA LYS A 166 0.72 -5.56 -4.98
C LYS A 166 0.31 -4.19 -4.45
N PHE A 167 0.95 -3.12 -4.93
CA PHE A 167 0.68 -1.75 -4.50
C PHE A 167 -0.21 -0.97 -5.47
N TYR A 168 -0.49 -1.50 -6.66
CA TYR A 168 -1.30 -0.78 -7.67
C TYR A 168 -2.66 -0.40 -7.12
N LEU A 169 -3.30 -1.30 -6.38
CA LEU A 169 -4.61 -1.03 -5.77
C LEU A 169 -4.52 0.05 -4.67
N SER A 170 -3.52 -0.04 -3.78
CA SER A 170 -3.39 0.94 -2.70
C SER A 170 -3.06 2.34 -3.24
N ASP A 171 -2.22 2.43 -4.27
CA ASP A 171 -1.87 3.72 -4.87
C ASP A 171 -3.04 4.29 -5.69
N LEU A 172 -3.80 3.45 -6.40
CA LEU A 172 -5.06 3.87 -7.03
C LEU A 172 -6.04 4.43 -5.99
N GLN A 173 -6.23 3.73 -4.87
CA GLN A 173 -7.12 4.14 -3.79
C GLN A 173 -6.65 5.44 -3.12
N LEU A 174 -5.34 5.64 -2.98
CA LEU A 174 -4.80 6.89 -2.48
C LEU A 174 -5.18 8.08 -3.38
N ILE A 175 -5.11 7.93 -4.70
CA ILE A 175 -5.52 8.98 -5.65
C ILE A 175 -7.02 9.27 -5.52
N GLU A 176 -7.85 8.24 -5.28
CA GLU A 176 -9.29 8.39 -5.00
C GLU A 176 -9.56 9.13 -3.68
N GLU A 177 -8.86 8.75 -2.60
CA GLU A 177 -8.98 9.33 -1.27
C GLU A 177 -8.59 10.81 -1.26
N LEU A 178 -7.53 11.14 -1.99
CA LEU A 178 -7.06 12.51 -2.23
C LEU A 178 -7.93 13.29 -3.23
N LYS A 179 -8.95 12.63 -3.82
CA LYS A 179 -9.92 13.21 -4.77
C LYS A 179 -9.25 13.89 -5.97
N LEU A 180 -8.15 13.31 -6.44
CA LEU A 180 -7.34 13.88 -7.52
C LEU A 180 -7.90 13.54 -8.90
N TRP A 181 -8.72 12.50 -9.00
CA TRP A 181 -9.35 12.13 -10.26
C TRP A 181 -10.34 13.19 -10.75
N ARG A 182 -10.36 13.39 -12.07
CA ARG A 182 -11.42 14.09 -12.78
C ARG A 182 -12.15 13.12 -13.71
N GLU A 183 -13.29 13.56 -14.24
CA GLU A 183 -13.98 12.78 -15.27
C GLU A 183 -13.06 12.62 -16.49
N GLY A 184 -12.90 11.37 -16.94
CA GLY A 184 -12.02 11.00 -18.04
C GLY A 184 -10.55 10.81 -17.65
N SER A 185 -10.18 10.85 -16.37
CA SER A 185 -8.81 10.48 -15.96
C SER A 185 -8.50 9.01 -16.28
N LEU A 186 -7.23 8.69 -16.52
CA LEU A 186 -6.78 7.37 -16.93
C LEU A 186 -5.91 6.72 -15.85
N ALA A 187 -6.30 5.53 -15.38
CA ALA A 187 -5.42 4.64 -14.65
C ALA A 187 -4.88 3.59 -15.63
N ILE A 188 -3.58 3.63 -15.93
CA ILE A 188 -2.90 2.73 -16.86
C ILE A 188 -1.95 1.84 -16.06
N ALA A 189 -2.09 0.53 -16.15
CA ALA A 189 -1.27 -0.43 -15.42
C ALA A 189 -0.57 -1.40 -16.36
N ASP A 190 0.74 -1.58 -16.17
CA ASP A 190 1.54 -2.55 -16.91
C ASP A 190 1.50 -3.94 -16.24
N ASN A 191 1.86 -4.99 -16.99
CA ASN A 191 2.14 -6.34 -16.48
C ASN A 191 0.99 -6.97 -15.66
N THR A 192 -0.26 -6.62 -15.98
CA THR A 192 -1.44 -7.10 -15.26
C THR A 192 -1.76 -8.58 -15.53
N ASP A 193 -1.15 -9.17 -16.56
CA ASP A 193 -1.22 -10.57 -16.94
C ASP A 193 -0.15 -11.45 -16.25
N MET A 194 1.11 -11.00 -16.20
CA MET A 194 2.20 -11.66 -15.46
C MET A 194 3.28 -10.65 -15.01
N PRO A 195 3.71 -10.65 -13.74
CA PRO A 195 3.32 -11.56 -12.64
C PRO A 195 1.87 -11.35 -12.16
N GLY A 196 1.24 -10.26 -12.59
CA GLY A 196 -0.20 -10.01 -12.47
C GLY A 196 -0.59 -9.18 -11.26
N ALA A 197 -1.63 -8.36 -11.43
CA ALA A 197 -2.17 -7.47 -10.39
C ALA A 197 -3.64 -7.82 -10.09
N PRO A 198 -3.93 -8.99 -9.49
CA PRO A 198 -5.29 -9.53 -9.41
C PRO A 198 -6.24 -8.65 -8.58
N ASP A 199 -5.77 -8.09 -7.47
CA ASP A 199 -6.60 -7.24 -6.61
C ASP A 199 -6.94 -5.92 -7.30
N TYR A 200 -5.97 -5.32 -7.99
CA TYR A 200 -6.17 -4.14 -8.83
C TYR A 200 -7.19 -4.42 -9.94
N LEU A 201 -6.99 -5.50 -10.71
CA LEU A 201 -7.88 -5.89 -11.80
C LEU A 201 -9.30 -6.17 -11.31
N ALA A 202 -9.45 -6.90 -10.20
CA ALA A 202 -10.75 -7.17 -9.61
C ALA A 202 -11.47 -5.87 -9.22
N TYR A 203 -10.75 -4.90 -8.64
CA TYR A 203 -11.29 -3.62 -8.23
C TYR A 203 -11.75 -2.77 -9.42
N VAL A 204 -10.89 -2.56 -10.44
CA VAL A 204 -11.25 -1.72 -11.60
C VAL A 204 -12.31 -2.38 -12.48
N LYS A 205 -12.33 -3.71 -12.62
CA LYS A 205 -13.36 -4.45 -13.37
C LYS A 205 -14.70 -4.51 -12.64
N ALA A 206 -14.71 -4.41 -11.31
CA ALA A 206 -15.93 -4.20 -10.53
C ALA A 206 -16.46 -2.75 -10.64
N GLY A 207 -15.69 -1.85 -11.29
CA GLY A 207 -16.04 -0.45 -11.44
C GLY A 207 -15.74 0.38 -10.18
N GLY A 208 -14.72 0.00 -9.40
CA GLY A 208 -14.30 0.67 -8.17
C GLY A 208 -14.95 0.08 -6.91
N SER A 209 -14.93 0.84 -5.80
CA SER A 209 -15.44 0.39 -4.49
C SER A 209 -16.94 0.11 -4.44
N GLY A 210 -17.71 0.62 -5.40
CA GLY A 210 -19.17 0.54 -5.42
C GLY A 210 -19.88 1.48 -4.42
N ALA A 211 -19.13 2.22 -3.60
CA ALA A 211 -19.70 3.18 -2.66
C ALA A 211 -20.39 4.35 -3.38
N ALA A 212 -21.44 4.91 -2.76
CA ALA A 212 -22.14 6.06 -3.31
C ALA A 212 -21.22 7.28 -3.38
N GLY A 213 -21.09 7.89 -4.56
CA GLY A 213 -20.21 9.04 -4.78
C GLY A 213 -18.74 8.70 -5.02
N ALA A 214 -18.35 7.41 -4.95
CA ALA A 214 -17.01 6.98 -5.31
C ALA A 214 -16.77 7.04 -6.82
N VAL A 215 -15.49 7.09 -7.19
CA VAL A 215 -15.03 6.98 -8.58
C VAL A 215 -15.46 5.63 -9.15
N LYS A 216 -15.91 5.63 -10.40
CA LYS A 216 -16.19 4.41 -11.15
C LYS A 216 -15.16 4.24 -12.24
N TYR A 217 -14.87 3.00 -12.61
CA TYR A 217 -13.97 2.70 -13.72
C TYR A 217 -14.68 1.95 -14.84
N GLU A 218 -14.38 2.37 -16.06
CA GLU A 218 -14.59 1.56 -17.26
C GLU A 218 -13.22 1.05 -17.71
N SER A 219 -13.01 -0.26 -17.63
CA SER A 219 -11.69 -0.86 -17.80
C SER A 219 -11.64 -1.80 -19.00
N LYS A 220 -10.51 -1.78 -19.70
CA LYS A 220 -10.23 -2.65 -20.85
C LYS A 220 -8.78 -3.09 -20.85
N SER A 221 -8.59 -4.40 -21.01
CA SER A 221 -7.29 -5.03 -21.23
C SER A 221 -6.90 -4.96 -22.70
N TYR A 222 -5.66 -4.56 -22.98
CA TYR A 222 -5.09 -4.49 -24.32
C TYR A 222 -3.90 -5.43 -24.43
N GLU A 223 -4.06 -6.50 -25.22
CA GLU A 223 -2.96 -7.39 -25.58
C GLU A 223 -2.11 -6.78 -26.69
N THR A 224 -0.80 -6.72 -26.47
CA THR A 224 0.16 -6.31 -27.47
C THR A 224 0.85 -7.54 -28.07
N GLN A 225 0.97 -7.61 -29.39
CA GLN A 225 1.67 -8.73 -30.04
C GLN A 225 3.17 -8.68 -29.72
N GLY A 226 3.67 -9.54 -28.84
CA GLY A 226 5.08 -9.62 -28.45
C GLY A 226 5.48 -11.03 -28.03
N GLY A 227 6.75 -11.40 -28.25
CA GLY A 227 7.32 -12.68 -27.80
C GLY A 227 7.39 -12.82 -26.27
N ARG A 228 8.04 -13.89 -25.76
CA ARG A 228 8.10 -14.27 -24.32
C ARG A 228 8.17 -13.05 -23.37
N GLY A 229 7.11 -12.82 -22.60
CA GLY A 229 7.01 -11.78 -21.57
C GLY A 229 5.56 -11.31 -21.35
N PRO A 230 5.32 -10.38 -20.41
CA PRO A 230 4.02 -9.78 -20.18
C PRO A 230 3.62 -8.93 -21.39
N SER A 231 2.36 -9.03 -21.79
CA SER A 231 1.87 -8.47 -23.06
C SER A 231 0.67 -7.54 -22.89
N VAL A 232 0.11 -7.47 -21.68
CA VAL A 232 -1.14 -6.75 -21.41
C VAL A 232 -0.87 -5.41 -20.74
N VAL A 233 -1.55 -4.38 -21.27
CA VAL A 233 -1.75 -3.10 -20.60
C VAL A 233 -3.22 -3.00 -20.22
N GLU A 234 -3.50 -2.73 -18.94
CA GLU A 234 -4.86 -2.41 -18.49
C GLU A 234 -5.06 -0.89 -18.54
N ILE A 235 -6.12 -0.43 -19.21
CA ILE A 235 -6.51 0.99 -19.20
C ILE A 235 -7.90 1.11 -18.59
N SER A 236 -7.98 1.85 -17.48
CA SER A 236 -9.19 2.11 -16.73
C SER A 236 -9.51 3.61 -16.77
N THR A 237 -10.69 3.97 -17.28
CA THR A 237 -11.15 5.37 -17.36
C THR A 237 -12.00 5.71 -16.15
N ALA A 238 -11.66 6.77 -15.43
CA ALA A 238 -12.42 7.28 -14.30
C ALA A 238 -13.69 8.00 -14.77
N CYS A 239 -14.83 7.55 -14.27
CA CYS A 239 -16.15 8.07 -14.58
C CYS A 239 -16.84 8.52 -13.29
N TYR A 240 -17.42 9.72 -13.30
CA TYR A 240 -18.34 10.17 -12.26
C TYR A 240 -19.77 10.02 -12.80
N LYS A 241 -20.70 9.47 -12.01
CA LYS A 241 -22.11 9.51 -12.41
C LYS A 241 -22.52 10.98 -12.51
N ARG A 242 -22.91 11.43 -13.72
CA ARG A 242 -23.77 12.61 -13.84
C ARG A 242 -25.01 12.33 -13.01
N ASN A 243 -25.22 13.13 -11.97
CA ASN A 243 -26.56 13.33 -11.45
C ASN A 243 -27.37 13.89 -12.62
N ASN A 244 -28.19 13.06 -13.27
CA ASN A 244 -29.21 13.54 -14.19
C ASN A 244 -30.26 14.31 -13.38
N SER A 245 -29.91 15.53 -12.99
CA SER A 245 -30.86 16.59 -12.69
C SER A 245 -30.59 17.69 -13.69
N THR A 246 -31.65 18.14 -14.38
CA THR A 246 -31.69 19.21 -15.38
C THR A 246 -31.40 18.83 -16.84
N HIS A 247 -32.26 17.97 -17.42
CA HIS A 247 -32.72 18.21 -18.79
C HIS A 247 -34.16 18.71 -18.74
N LEU A 248 -34.30 20.04 -18.67
CA LEU A 248 -35.52 20.74 -19.08
C LEU A 248 -35.72 20.47 -20.58
N ARG A 249 -36.68 19.60 -20.92
CA ARG A 249 -37.31 19.60 -22.26
C ARG A 249 -38.68 20.28 -22.13
N PRO A 250 -39.03 21.22 -23.03
CA PRO A 250 -40.32 21.89 -22.99
C PRO A 250 -41.36 21.03 -23.70
N ARG A 251 -42.43 20.61 -23.02
CA ARG A 251 -43.67 20.18 -23.70
C ARG A 251 -44.92 20.52 -22.90
N LEU A 252 -45.64 21.48 -23.49
CA LEU A 252 -47.08 21.52 -23.74
C LEU A 252 -48.07 21.12 -22.64
N HIS A 253 -48.94 22.09 -22.36
CA HIS A 253 -50.24 21.99 -21.69
C HIS A 253 -51.00 20.70 -21.99
N GLN A 254 -51.51 20.08 -20.92
CA GLN A 254 -52.90 19.60 -20.87
C GLN A 254 -53.37 19.48 -19.41
N HIS A 255 -54.58 20.01 -19.19
CA HIS A 255 -55.38 19.90 -17.98
C HIS A 255 -55.81 18.45 -17.72
N SER A 256 -55.85 18.01 -16.44
CA SER A 256 -57.11 17.67 -15.73
C SER A 256 -56.88 16.93 -14.40
N SER A 257 -57.61 17.41 -13.38
CA SER A 257 -58.29 16.68 -12.27
C SER A 257 -57.52 15.87 -11.22
N SER A 258 -57.39 16.50 -10.04
CA SER A 258 -57.90 16.11 -8.70
C SER A 258 -57.82 14.66 -8.17
N ALA A 259 -57.13 14.49 -7.03
CA ALA A 259 -57.57 13.83 -5.78
C ALA A 259 -56.38 13.80 -4.77
N SER A 260 -56.35 14.69 -3.77
CA SER A 260 -56.72 14.48 -2.35
C SER A 260 -55.64 13.83 -1.44
N CYS A 261 -55.14 14.67 -0.52
CA CYS A 261 -54.71 14.46 0.87
C CYS A 261 -54.06 13.13 1.31
N ALA A 262 -52.85 13.22 1.87
CA ALA A 262 -52.61 13.01 3.30
C ALA A 262 -51.21 13.49 3.72
N PHE A 263 -51.18 14.34 4.76
CA PHE A 263 -50.00 14.71 5.54
C PHE A 263 -49.65 13.55 6.49
N ALA A 264 -48.38 13.14 6.53
CA ALA A 264 -47.81 12.38 7.65
C ALA A 264 -46.35 12.80 7.87
N SER A 265 -46.08 13.28 9.09
CA SER A 265 -44.78 13.74 9.60
C SER A 265 -43.81 12.57 9.90
N PRO A 266 -42.50 12.84 10.12
CA PRO A 266 -41.43 11.88 9.86
C PRO A 266 -41.20 10.92 11.02
N GLY A 267 -41.20 9.63 10.71
CA GLY A 267 -40.77 8.56 11.61
C GLY A 267 -39.28 8.28 11.46
N ALA A 268 -38.55 8.39 12.57
CA ALA A 268 -37.17 7.95 12.72
C ALA A 268 -36.98 6.52 12.21
N THR A 269 -35.99 6.30 11.35
CA THR A 269 -35.53 4.94 11.03
C THR A 269 -34.11 4.78 11.53
N THR A 270 -34.05 4.06 12.64
CA THR A 270 -32.88 3.61 13.38
C THR A 270 -31.93 2.81 12.47
N SER A 271 -30.64 3.11 12.55
CA SER A 271 -29.57 2.29 12.03
C SER A 271 -29.58 0.92 12.72
N ALA A 272 -29.98 -0.13 12.02
CA ALA A 272 -29.72 -1.50 12.45
C ALA A 272 -28.51 -2.03 11.66
N GLN A 273 -27.31 -1.83 12.20
CA GLN A 273 -26.13 -2.60 11.79
C GLN A 273 -26.35 -4.06 12.19
N LEU A 274 -26.39 -4.95 11.20
CA LEU A 274 -26.23 -6.38 11.40
C LEU A 274 -24.76 -6.65 11.74
N THR A 275 -24.40 -6.66 13.02
CA THR A 275 -23.08 -7.13 13.47
C THR A 275 -23.07 -8.65 13.49
N ASN A 276 -22.21 -9.25 12.67
CA ASN A 276 -21.90 -10.67 12.79
C ASN A 276 -21.07 -10.86 14.07
N PRO A 277 -21.47 -11.74 15.02
CA PRO A 277 -20.90 -11.82 16.37
C PRO A 277 -19.52 -12.49 16.47
N ARG A 278 -18.72 -12.47 15.39
CA ARG A 278 -17.45 -13.22 15.29
C ARG A 278 -16.35 -12.49 14.51
N THR A 279 -16.42 -11.17 14.44
CA THR A 279 -15.52 -10.39 13.58
C THR A 279 -14.11 -10.26 14.18
N VAL A 280 -13.11 -10.71 13.42
CA VAL A 280 -11.69 -10.34 13.56
C VAL A 280 -11.40 -9.16 12.65
N PHE A 281 -10.98 -8.02 13.21
CA PHE A 281 -10.64 -6.81 12.45
C PHE A 281 -9.20 -6.86 11.91
N SER A 282 -8.23 -7.15 12.77
CA SER A 282 -6.81 -7.08 12.43
C SER A 282 -5.95 -7.98 13.31
N LEU A 283 -4.84 -8.48 12.75
CA LEU A 283 -3.76 -9.15 13.45
C LEU A 283 -2.47 -8.36 13.28
N ILE A 284 -1.78 -8.12 14.39
CA ILE A 284 -0.44 -7.52 14.43
C ILE A 284 0.49 -8.48 15.16
N ILE A 285 1.70 -8.70 14.63
CA ILE A 285 2.74 -9.48 15.29
C ILE A 285 3.93 -8.56 15.53
N ILE A 286 4.36 -8.51 16.79
CA ILE A 286 5.49 -7.71 17.27
C ILE A 286 6.58 -8.66 17.73
N ASN A 287 7.81 -8.40 17.32
CA ASN A 287 8.97 -9.18 17.71
C ASN A 287 9.36 -8.95 19.19
N LYS A 288 10.42 -9.62 19.67
CA LYS A 288 10.83 -9.49 21.07
C LYS A 288 11.33 -8.09 21.39
N ALA A 289 11.92 -7.40 20.42
CA ALA A 289 12.45 -6.04 20.55
C ALA A 289 11.38 -4.93 20.43
N GLY A 290 10.11 -5.27 20.20
CA GLY A 290 9.04 -4.28 20.04
C GLY A 290 8.87 -3.78 18.61
N GLY A 291 9.59 -4.34 17.65
CA GLY A 291 9.45 -4.06 16.22
C GLY A 291 8.25 -4.77 15.60
N LEU A 292 7.54 -4.06 14.74
CA LEU A 292 6.46 -4.64 13.93
C LEU A 292 7.05 -5.60 12.89
N ILE A 293 6.62 -6.87 12.91
CA ILE A 293 7.06 -7.87 11.93
C ILE A 293 5.92 -8.41 11.07
N TYR A 294 4.67 -8.20 11.46
CA TYR A 294 3.52 -8.54 10.65
C TYR A 294 2.33 -7.65 11.00
N GLN A 295 1.59 -7.24 9.98
CA GLN A 295 0.33 -6.55 10.13
C GLN A 295 -0.59 -7.02 9.01
N ARG A 296 -1.83 -7.33 9.37
CA ARG A 296 -2.88 -7.65 8.40
C ARG A 296 -4.24 -7.25 8.92
N GLU A 297 -5.05 -6.74 8.01
CA GLU A 297 -6.45 -6.41 8.25
C GLU A 297 -7.32 -7.43 7.53
N PHE A 298 -8.47 -7.76 8.13
CA PHE A 298 -9.40 -8.75 7.61
C PHE A 298 -10.80 -8.21 7.38
N GLN A 299 -11.22 -7.20 8.16
CA GLN A 299 -12.49 -6.50 7.99
C GLN A 299 -12.33 -5.00 8.15
N ALA A 300 -13.15 -4.25 7.43
CA ALA A 300 -13.37 -2.84 7.70
C ALA A 300 -14.18 -2.66 8.99
N GLY A 301 -13.78 -1.73 9.85
CA GLY A 301 -14.45 -1.48 11.13
C GLY A 301 -13.60 -0.68 12.12
N LEU A 302 -12.28 -0.72 11.95
CA LEU A 302 -11.34 0.16 12.62
C LEU A 302 -10.75 1.18 11.64
N HIS A 303 -10.37 2.34 12.14
CA HIS A 303 -9.64 3.32 11.35
C HIS A 303 -8.26 2.75 10.99
N LYS A 304 -7.98 2.68 9.69
CA LYS A 304 -6.70 2.18 9.19
C LYS A 304 -5.58 3.12 9.62
N LEU A 305 -4.52 2.57 10.19
CA LEU A 305 -3.35 3.35 10.59
C LEU A 305 -2.35 3.38 9.43
N SER A 306 -1.53 4.43 9.34
CA SER A 306 -0.40 4.43 8.42
C SER A 306 0.64 3.38 8.85
N THR A 307 1.53 2.97 7.96
CA THR A 307 2.62 2.04 8.32
C THR A 307 3.47 2.59 9.47
N ASN A 308 3.75 3.90 9.46
CA ASN A 308 4.48 4.58 10.53
C ASN A 308 3.70 4.53 11.85
N ASP A 309 2.39 4.74 11.81
CA ASP A 309 1.55 4.63 13.00
C ASP A 309 1.50 3.20 13.54
N TYR A 310 1.53 2.16 12.68
CA TYR A 310 1.66 0.77 13.14
C TYR A 310 3.02 0.49 13.77
N LEU A 311 4.10 1.07 13.25
CA LEU A 311 5.44 0.98 13.85
C LEU A 311 5.45 1.66 15.23
N VAL A 312 4.87 2.86 15.33
CA VAL A 312 4.73 3.59 16.60
C VAL A 312 3.83 2.81 17.57
N LEU A 313 2.71 2.27 17.11
CA LEU A 313 1.79 1.44 17.90
C LEU A 313 2.51 0.20 18.43
N ALA A 314 3.29 -0.49 17.61
CA ALA A 314 4.05 -1.67 18.03
C ALA A 314 5.06 -1.32 19.13
N GLY A 315 5.84 -0.26 18.95
CA GLY A 315 6.80 0.21 19.94
C GLY A 315 6.13 0.68 21.23
N THR A 316 5.02 1.41 21.11
CA THR A 316 4.26 1.93 22.26
C THR A 316 3.61 0.79 23.03
N PHE A 317 2.94 -0.15 22.35
CA PHE A 317 2.38 -1.33 22.98
C PHE A 317 3.46 -2.15 23.68
N HIS A 318 4.61 -2.34 23.05
CA HIS A 318 5.74 -3.05 23.65
C HIS A 318 6.19 -2.39 24.97
N GLY A 319 6.33 -1.06 24.97
CA GLY A 319 6.66 -0.28 26.17
C GLY A 319 5.58 -0.40 27.25
N VAL A 320 4.30 -0.22 26.90
CA VAL A 320 3.17 -0.34 27.82
C VAL A 320 3.11 -1.75 28.41
N HIS A 321 3.32 -2.79 27.61
CA HIS A 321 3.35 -4.18 28.06
C HIS A 321 4.51 -4.45 29.04
N ALA A 322 5.68 -3.84 28.84
CA ALA A 322 6.79 -3.94 29.80
C ALA A 322 6.50 -3.17 31.11
N ILE A 323 5.96 -1.96 31.03
CA ILE A 323 5.60 -1.14 32.20
C ILE A 323 4.55 -1.84 33.05
N THR A 324 3.48 -2.34 32.42
CA THR A 324 2.40 -3.09 33.11
C THR A 324 2.91 -4.33 33.84
N ARG A 325 3.90 -5.01 33.27
CA ARG A 325 4.62 -6.09 33.95
C ARG A 325 5.37 -5.60 35.19
N SER A 326 6.10 -4.49 35.08
CA SER A 326 6.91 -3.94 36.17
C SER A 326 6.10 -3.35 37.33
N ILE A 327 4.91 -2.82 37.07
CA ILE A 327 4.01 -2.28 38.11
C ILE A 327 3.21 -3.37 38.85
N THR A 328 3.35 -4.64 38.45
CA THR A 328 2.66 -5.74 39.14
C THR A 328 3.06 -5.74 40.62
N PRO A 329 2.09 -5.69 41.55
CA PRO A 329 2.38 -5.54 42.97
C PRO A 329 3.32 -6.62 43.50
N LYS A 330 4.40 -6.19 44.15
CA LYS A 330 5.32 -7.07 44.88
C LYS A 330 4.88 -7.12 46.34
N ILE A 331 4.24 -8.22 46.71
CA ILE A 331 3.76 -8.45 48.07
C ILE A 331 4.96 -8.90 48.92
N PRO A 332 5.37 -8.14 49.96
CA PRO A 332 6.46 -8.56 50.82
C PRO A 332 6.17 -9.91 51.48
N LEU A 333 7.10 -10.85 51.40
CA LEU A 333 7.03 -12.07 52.21
C LEU A 333 7.37 -11.68 53.65
N GLN A 334 6.41 -11.81 54.57
CA GLN A 334 6.69 -11.60 55.99
C GLN A 334 7.72 -12.65 56.45
N THR A 335 8.94 -12.19 56.70
CA THR A 335 9.95 -13.00 57.39
C THR A 335 9.55 -13.10 58.86
N THR A 336 8.87 -14.18 59.24
CA THR A 336 8.89 -14.62 60.64
C THR A 336 10.25 -15.26 60.92
N ALA A 337 11.29 -14.45 61.04
CA ALA A 337 12.61 -14.89 61.46
C ALA A 337 12.74 -14.71 62.97
N SER A 338 12.51 -15.77 63.73
CA SER A 338 13.10 -15.91 65.07
C SER A 338 14.63 -15.92 64.94
N PRO A 339 15.38 -15.24 65.82
CA PRO A 339 16.83 -15.15 65.70
C PRO A 339 17.47 -16.49 66.06
N VAL A 340 18.18 -17.11 65.11
CA VAL A 340 19.10 -18.23 65.36
C VAL A 340 20.52 -17.76 65.00
N PRO A 341 21.55 -17.98 65.85
CA PRO A 341 22.89 -17.46 65.60
C PRO A 341 23.57 -18.12 64.40
N SER A 342 24.27 -17.30 63.61
CA SER A 342 24.99 -17.63 62.38
C SER A 342 26.28 -18.43 62.60
N SER A 343 26.48 -19.49 61.80
CA SER A 343 27.80 -20.06 61.51
C SER A 343 28.39 -19.43 60.24
N PRO A 344 29.71 -19.14 60.18
CA PRO A 344 30.32 -18.44 59.06
C PRO A 344 30.69 -19.42 57.93
N GLY A 345 30.15 -19.20 56.73
CA GLY A 345 30.66 -19.83 55.52
C GLY A 345 29.59 -20.16 54.49
N THR A 346 29.21 -19.17 53.67
CA THR A 346 28.94 -19.24 52.22
C THR A 346 28.14 -18.00 51.82
N ASN A 347 28.70 -17.18 50.92
CA ASN A 347 27.98 -16.07 50.30
C ASN A 347 26.92 -16.65 49.33
N ALA A 348 25.73 -16.96 49.83
CA ALA A 348 24.57 -17.18 48.99
C ALA A 348 23.95 -15.81 48.64
N PRO A 349 23.61 -15.53 47.37
CA PRO A 349 22.96 -14.28 47.00
C PRO A 349 21.58 -14.21 47.67
N SER A 350 21.33 -13.12 48.37
CA SER A 350 20.06 -12.82 49.03
C SER A 350 18.92 -12.78 47.99
N THR A 351 18.07 -13.80 48.00
CA THR A 351 16.80 -13.79 47.28
C THR A 351 15.92 -12.69 47.88
N SER A 352 15.65 -11.65 47.10
CA SER A 352 14.78 -10.55 47.50
C SER A 352 13.37 -11.07 47.77
N GLY A 353 12.92 -10.96 49.02
CA GLY A 353 11.72 -11.63 49.57
C GLY A 353 10.39 -10.96 49.24
N TYR A 354 9.92 -11.12 48.00
CA TYR A 354 8.57 -10.72 47.60
C TYR A 354 7.87 -11.83 46.82
N SER A 355 6.54 -11.91 46.92
CA SER A 355 5.66 -12.73 46.10
C SER A 355 4.81 -11.85 45.18
N TYR A 356 4.34 -12.41 44.08
CA TYR A 356 3.31 -11.78 43.24
C TYR A 356 1.90 -12.17 43.72
N PRO A 357 0.85 -11.43 43.29
CA PRO A 357 -0.53 -11.66 43.74
C PRO A 357 -1.05 -13.06 43.47
N VAL A 358 -0.57 -13.70 42.40
CA VAL A 358 -0.87 -15.10 42.08
C VAL A 358 0.43 -15.91 42.09
N PRO A 359 0.74 -16.63 43.20
CA PRO A 359 1.93 -17.45 43.29
C PRO A 359 1.97 -18.54 42.21
N GLY A 360 3.13 -18.76 41.60
CA GLY A 360 3.33 -19.80 40.59
C GLY A 360 2.98 -19.40 39.15
N ILE A 361 2.31 -18.26 38.95
CA ILE A 361 2.07 -17.69 37.61
C ILE A 361 3.14 -16.63 37.32
N PRO A 362 3.89 -16.74 36.21
CA PRO A 362 4.83 -15.70 35.81
C PRO A 362 4.12 -14.37 35.60
N VAL A 363 4.74 -13.28 36.03
CA VAL A 363 4.19 -11.94 35.76
C VAL A 363 4.16 -11.69 34.26
N SER A 364 2.99 -11.33 33.76
CA SER A 364 2.71 -10.94 32.37
C SER A 364 2.53 -9.41 32.28
N GLY A 365 2.54 -8.89 31.06
CA GLY A 365 2.23 -7.49 30.77
C GLY A 365 0.75 -7.28 30.46
N LEU A 366 0.43 -6.23 29.70
CA LEU A 366 -0.90 -5.96 29.17
C LEU A 366 -1.38 -7.12 28.28
N GLU A 367 -2.43 -7.82 28.70
CA GLU A 367 -3.01 -8.98 27.99
C GLU A 367 -4.30 -8.65 27.23
N GLN A 368 -5.11 -7.70 27.75
CA GLN A 368 -6.36 -7.32 27.12
C GLN A 368 -6.66 -5.84 27.34
N LEU A 369 -7.17 -5.19 26.30
CA LEU A 369 -7.73 -3.84 26.32
C LEU A 369 -9.08 -3.89 25.60
N GLU A 370 -10.12 -3.34 26.21
CA GLU A 370 -11.47 -3.37 25.68
C GLU A 370 -12.05 -1.97 25.61
N THR A 371 -12.76 -1.69 24.51
CA THR A 371 -13.48 -0.44 24.25
C THR A 371 -14.90 -0.79 23.80
N ASP A 372 -15.75 0.21 23.61
CA ASP A 372 -17.08 0.04 23.02
C ASP A 372 -17.04 -0.36 21.54
N LYS A 373 -15.87 -0.24 20.87
CA LYS A 373 -15.70 -0.52 19.43
C LYS A 373 -14.94 -1.80 19.15
N PHE A 374 -13.94 -2.13 19.96
CA PHE A 374 -13.10 -3.30 19.77
C PHE A 374 -12.50 -3.81 21.07
N ARG A 375 -12.13 -5.09 21.04
CA ARG A 375 -11.26 -5.74 22.02
C ARG A 375 -9.92 -6.04 21.36
N LEU A 376 -8.85 -5.57 21.99
CA LEU A 376 -7.46 -5.93 21.71
C LEU A 376 -7.03 -7.00 22.70
N THR A 377 -6.61 -8.16 22.19
CA THR A 377 -6.04 -9.25 22.99
C THR A 377 -4.58 -9.48 22.59
N CYS A 378 -3.69 -9.55 23.58
CA CYS A 378 -2.27 -9.80 23.42
C CYS A 378 -1.91 -11.19 23.92
N PHE A 379 -1.33 -12.01 23.04
CA PHE A 379 -0.71 -13.28 23.39
C PHE A 379 0.81 -13.19 23.20
N GLN A 380 1.57 -13.40 24.28
CA GLN A 380 3.03 -13.42 24.24
C GLN A 380 3.55 -14.87 24.26
N THR A 381 4.41 -15.21 23.31
CA THR A 381 5.09 -16.51 23.28
C THR A 381 6.25 -16.55 24.28
N LEU A 382 6.75 -17.77 24.59
CA LEU A 382 7.95 -17.95 25.42
C LEU A 382 9.21 -17.29 24.82
N THR A 383 9.26 -17.16 23.48
CA THR A 383 10.36 -16.46 22.78
C THR A 383 10.24 -14.94 22.87
N GLY A 384 9.11 -14.41 23.35
CA GLY A 384 8.88 -12.98 23.56
C GLY A 384 8.16 -12.26 22.41
N THR A 385 7.82 -12.97 21.33
CA THR A 385 6.97 -12.49 20.22
C THR A 385 5.54 -12.28 20.73
N LYS A 386 4.88 -11.20 20.31
CA LYS A 386 3.54 -10.83 20.76
C LYS A 386 2.58 -10.80 19.58
N PHE A 387 1.43 -11.45 19.74
CA PHE A 387 0.33 -11.48 18.79
C PHE A 387 -0.78 -10.60 19.36
N LEU A 388 -1.09 -9.52 18.65
CA LEU A 388 -2.14 -8.58 18.99
C LEU A 388 -3.30 -8.80 18.04
N LEU A 389 -4.44 -9.21 18.58
CA LEU A 389 -5.65 -9.48 17.81
C LEU A 389 -6.73 -8.47 18.16
N PHE A 390 -7.23 -7.78 17.14
CA PHE A 390 -8.35 -6.86 17.25
C PHE A 390 -9.63 -7.57 16.83
N THR A 391 -10.61 -7.59 17.71
CA THR A 391 -11.89 -8.28 17.53
C THR A 391 -13.04 -7.41 17.98
N ASP A 392 -14.26 -7.76 17.58
CA ASP A 392 -15.47 -7.17 18.16
C ASP A 392 -15.54 -7.44 19.69
N PRO A 393 -16.00 -6.48 20.53
CA PRO A 393 -16.08 -6.68 21.98
C PRO A 393 -16.96 -7.86 22.40
N VAL A 394 -17.96 -8.22 21.59
CA VAL A 394 -18.89 -9.33 21.84
C VAL A 394 -18.35 -10.64 21.26
N SER A 395 -17.22 -10.62 20.53
CA SER A 395 -16.62 -11.81 19.96
C SER A 395 -16.23 -12.81 21.06
N GLY A 396 -16.75 -14.03 20.94
CA GLY A 396 -16.39 -15.16 21.80
C GLY A 396 -15.03 -15.79 21.44
N SER A 397 -14.66 -16.85 22.18
CA SER A 397 -13.53 -17.77 21.97
C SER A 397 -12.25 -17.20 21.33
N VAL A 398 -11.84 -15.98 21.72
CA VAL A 398 -10.63 -15.29 21.21
C VAL A 398 -9.37 -16.12 21.43
N GLU A 399 -9.28 -16.84 22.55
CA GLU A 399 -8.16 -17.72 22.88
C GLU A 399 -7.98 -18.86 21.86
N SER A 400 -9.07 -19.51 21.45
CA SER A 400 -9.01 -20.56 20.42
C SER A 400 -8.54 -20.00 19.06
N ILE A 401 -8.95 -18.76 18.75
CA ILE A 401 -8.51 -18.06 17.55
C ILE A 401 -7.02 -17.78 17.62
N MET A 402 -6.56 -17.22 18.72
CA MET A 402 -5.16 -16.89 18.93
C MET A 402 -4.26 -18.12 18.88
N ASN A 403 -4.68 -19.23 19.51
CA ASN A 403 -3.95 -20.49 19.47
C ASN A 403 -3.81 -21.02 18.04
N LYS A 404 -4.87 -20.93 17.23
CA LYS A 404 -4.80 -21.37 15.83
C LYS A 404 -3.93 -20.47 14.97
N ILE A 405 -3.96 -19.15 15.19
CA ILE A 405 -3.06 -18.20 14.52
C ILE A 405 -1.60 -18.54 14.84
N TYR A 406 -1.30 -18.81 16.12
CA TYR A 406 0.05 -19.19 16.54
C TYR A 406 0.49 -20.53 15.93
N GLU A 407 -0.39 -21.52 15.84
CA GLU A 407 -0.11 -22.79 15.16
C GLU A 407 0.26 -22.57 13.68
N LEU A 408 -0.52 -21.75 12.96
CA LEU A 408 -0.25 -21.41 11.57
C LEU A 408 1.08 -20.65 11.42
N TYR A 409 1.39 -19.75 12.35
CA TYR A 409 2.67 -19.03 12.36
C TYR A 409 3.84 -20.00 12.57
N ALA A 410 3.73 -20.92 13.52
CA ALA A 410 4.74 -21.95 13.76
C ALA A 410 4.92 -22.87 12.54
N ASP A 411 3.83 -23.25 11.88
CA ASP A 411 3.86 -24.18 10.76
C ASP A 411 4.38 -23.57 9.45
N TYR A 412 4.05 -22.31 9.16
CA TYR A 412 4.40 -21.70 7.88
C TYR A 412 5.57 -20.72 7.99
N VAL A 413 5.65 -19.95 9.07
CA VAL A 413 6.69 -18.94 9.23
C VAL A 413 7.94 -19.56 9.85
N MET A 414 7.81 -20.26 11.00
CA MET A 414 8.98 -20.81 11.69
C MET A 414 9.63 -22.00 10.96
N LYS A 415 8.87 -22.73 10.14
CA LYS A 415 9.42 -23.81 9.30
C LYS A 415 9.95 -23.34 7.95
N ASN A 416 9.79 -22.06 7.60
CA ASN A 416 10.32 -21.53 6.36
C ASN A 416 11.85 -21.32 6.49
N PRO A 417 12.69 -22.04 5.72
CA PRO A 417 14.14 -21.94 5.83
C PRO A 417 14.69 -20.56 5.41
N PHE A 418 13.89 -19.74 4.73
CA PHE A 418 14.25 -18.38 4.31
C PHE A 418 13.77 -17.31 5.30
N TYR A 419 13.03 -17.67 6.35
CA TYR A 419 12.60 -16.72 7.36
C TYR A 419 13.69 -16.55 8.42
N GLN A 420 14.06 -15.30 8.68
CA GLN A 420 14.96 -14.93 9.77
C GLN A 420 14.14 -14.39 10.94
N LEU A 421 14.50 -14.79 12.16
CA LEU A 421 13.85 -14.27 13.37
C LEU A 421 13.98 -12.74 13.44
N GLU A 422 12.96 -12.11 14.04
CA GLU A 422 12.87 -10.65 14.21
C GLU A 422 12.71 -9.83 12.91
N MET A 423 12.73 -10.47 11.73
CA MET A 423 12.47 -9.82 10.44
C MET A 423 10.98 -9.83 10.07
N PRO A 424 10.53 -8.94 9.18
CA PRO A 424 9.16 -8.96 8.70
C PRO A 424 8.75 -10.32 8.10
N VAL A 425 7.60 -10.82 8.52
CA VAL A 425 7.01 -12.07 8.05
C VAL A 425 6.53 -11.89 6.61
N ARG A 426 7.29 -12.43 5.67
CA ARG A 426 6.96 -12.48 4.24
C ARG A 426 6.70 -13.92 3.82
N CYS A 427 5.57 -14.48 4.23
CA CYS A 427 5.23 -15.88 4.00
C CYS A 427 3.83 -16.02 3.40
N GLU A 428 3.76 -16.18 2.07
CA GLU A 428 2.48 -16.33 1.36
C GLU A 428 1.68 -17.55 1.83
N ALA A 429 2.38 -18.64 2.19
CA ALA A 429 1.73 -19.84 2.72
C ALA A 429 1.03 -19.53 4.05
N PHE A 430 1.66 -18.77 4.95
CA PHE A 430 1.04 -18.32 6.19
C PHE A 430 -0.17 -17.45 5.88
N ASP A 431 -0.02 -16.47 5.00
CA ASP A 431 -1.07 -15.53 4.62
C ASP A 431 -2.31 -16.20 4.03
N ARG A 432 -2.11 -17.15 3.13
CA ARG A 432 -3.19 -17.89 2.48
C ARG A 432 -3.97 -18.74 3.49
N HIS A 433 -3.27 -19.48 4.35
CA HIS A 433 -3.93 -20.36 5.32
C HIS A 433 -4.60 -19.58 6.45
N LEU A 434 -3.98 -18.49 6.90
CA LEU A 434 -4.54 -17.57 7.88
C LEU A 434 -5.84 -16.94 7.37
N GLY A 435 -5.80 -16.33 6.16
CA GLY A 435 -6.99 -15.75 5.54
C GLY A 435 -8.07 -16.80 5.26
N ALA A 436 -7.69 -17.99 4.75
CA ALA A 436 -8.64 -19.06 4.50
C ALA A 436 -9.37 -19.54 5.75
N TRP A 437 -8.66 -19.65 6.87
CA TRP A 437 -9.22 -20.08 8.15
C TRP A 437 -10.07 -18.99 8.83
N LEU A 438 -9.70 -17.72 8.64
CA LEU A 438 -10.42 -16.57 9.18
C LEU A 438 -11.66 -16.19 8.37
N ARG A 439 -11.80 -16.60 7.09
CA ARG A 439 -12.97 -16.27 6.22
C ARG A 439 -14.38 -16.49 6.79
N GLY A 440 -14.55 -17.36 7.80
CA GLY A 440 -15.84 -17.57 8.49
C GLY A 440 -16.02 -16.76 9.79
N ARG A 441 -15.06 -15.87 10.07
CA ARG A 441 -14.87 -15.03 11.27
C ARG A 441 -14.39 -13.63 10.86
N THR A 442 -14.53 -13.32 9.58
CA THR A 442 -14.22 -12.07 8.89
C THR A 442 -15.34 -11.81 7.90
#